data_AF-A0A175RNL9-F1
#
_entry.id   AF-A0A175RNL9-F1
#
_cell.length_a   1.000
_cell.length_b   1.000
_cell.length_c   1.000
_cell.angle_alpha   90.00
_cell.angle_beta   90.00
_cell.angle_gamma   90.00
#
_symmetry.space_group_name_H-M   'P 1'
#
loop_
_entity.id
_entity.type
_entity.pdbx_description
1 polymer ?
#
loop_
_entity_poly.entity_id
_entity_poly.type
_entity_poly.pdbx_seq_one_letter_code
_entity_poly.pdbx_strand_id
1 'polypeptide(L)' 'MRSAVIRDAGILGDLLVELRTEAGLSQRELAERLGVSQRYVVELEQGKQTKSIERLLAFVKTTGGALYLELGGDDA' A
#
# COMPACT_ATOMS: atom_id res chain seq x y z
N MET A 1 7.41 12.15 11.33
CA MET A 1 6.73 11.73 10.08
C MET A 1 7.81 11.40 9.07
N ARG A 2 7.81 10.19 8.53
CA ARG A 2 8.77 9.75 7.50
C ARG A 2 7.99 9.52 6.22
N SER A 3 8.51 9.97 5.08
CA SER A 3 7.85 9.84 3.78
C SER A 3 8.61 8.84 2.91
N ALA A 4 7.90 7.93 2.25
CA ALA A 4 8.48 7.00 1.27
C ALA A 4 7.92 7.25 -0.13
N VAL A 5 8.79 7.23 -1.15
CA VAL A 5 8.39 7.43 -2.56
C VAL A 5 7.93 6.11 -3.16
N ILE A 6 6.72 6.06 -3.70
CA ILE A 6 6.18 4.89 -4.39
C ILE A 6 6.51 4.97 -5.88
N ARG A 7 7.41 4.09 -6.34
CA ARG A 7 7.86 4.04 -7.75
C ARG A 7 7.30 2.86 -8.53
N ASP A 8 6.93 1.80 -7.82
CA ASP A 8 6.37 0.57 -8.39
C ASP A 8 5.45 -0.12 -7.37
N ALA A 9 4.81 -1.20 -7.79
CA ALA A 9 3.89 -1.97 -6.96
C ALA A 9 4.58 -2.75 -5.83
N GLY A 10 5.87 -3.08 -5.99
CA GLY A 10 6.63 -3.78 -4.95
C GLY A 10 6.86 -2.87 -3.75
N ILE A 11 7.35 -1.66 -4.00
CA ILE A 11 7.52 -0.63 -2.96
C ILE A 11 6.18 -0.32 -2.28
N LEU A 12 5.10 -0.22 -3.06
CA LEU A 12 3.76 -0.05 -2.49
C LEU A 12 3.39 -1.21 -1.55
N GLY A 13 3.63 -2.45 -1.96
CA GLY A 13 3.36 -3.64 -1.15
C GLY A 13 4.11 -3.63 0.19
N ASP A 14 5.42 -3.38 0.15
CA ASP A 14 6.27 -3.31 1.35
C ASP A 14 5.77 -2.25 2.35
N LEU A 15 5.41 -1.07 1.83
CA LEU A 15 4.89 0.03 2.65
C LEU A 15 3.51 -0.27 3.26
N LEU A 16 2.66 -1.02 2.55
CA LEU A 16 1.36 -1.44 3.07
C LEU A 16 1.52 -2.51 4.16
N VAL A 17 2.49 -3.41 4.04
CA VAL A 17 2.85 -4.35 5.11
C VAL A 17 3.26 -3.57 6.35
N GLU A 18 4.15 -2.59 6.20
CA GLU A 18 4.62 -1.75 7.28
C GLU A 18 3.46 -1.05 8.00
N LEU A 19 2.61 -0.32 7.28
CA LEU A 19 1.43 0.34 7.84
C LEU A 19 0.51 -0.62 8.58
N ARG A 20 0.23 -1.79 8.00
CA ARG A 20 -0.63 -2.79 8.65
C ARG A 20 -0.03 -3.27 9.95
N THR A 21 1.27 -3.57 9.96
CA THR A 21 1.97 -4.07 11.15
C THR A 21 2.08 -3.02 12.25
N GLU A 22 2.30 -1.74 11.89
CA GLU A 22 2.32 -0.63 12.83
C GLU A 22 0.95 -0.39 13.47
N ALA A 23 -0.13 -0.63 12.72
CA ALA A 23 -1.50 -0.62 13.25
C ALA A 23 -1.85 -1.84 14.12
N GLY A 24 -0.91 -2.79 14.31
CA GLY A 24 -1.13 -4.00 15.11
C GLY A 24 -2.13 -4.99 14.50
N LEU A 25 -2.38 -4.92 13.19
CA LEU A 25 -3.38 -5.74 12.51
C LEU A 25 -2.76 -6.95 11.82
N SER A 26 -3.41 -8.10 11.90
CA SER A 26 -3.19 -9.21 10.98
C SER A 26 -3.81 -8.90 9.60
N GLN A 27 -3.37 -9.62 8.57
CA GLN A 27 -3.97 -9.52 7.22
C GLN A 27 -5.47 -9.84 7.22
N ARG A 28 -5.90 -10.79 8.07
CA ARG A 28 -7.31 -11.16 8.23
C ARG A 28 -8.13 -10.02 8.84
N GLU A 29 -7.64 -9.42 9.92
CA GLU A 29 -8.34 -8.30 10.58
C GLU A 29 -8.42 -7.08 9.67
N LEU A 30 -7.34 -6.78 8.92
CA LEU A 30 -7.39 -5.72 7.93
C LEU A 30 -8.41 -6.03 6.82
N ALA A 31 -8.43 -7.26 6.32
CA ALA A 31 -9.38 -7.68 5.29
C ALA A 31 -10.84 -7.55 5.76
N GLU A 32 -11.13 -7.96 7.00
CA GLU A 32 -12.44 -7.81 7.64
C GLU A 32 -12.85 -6.33 7.75
N ARG A 33 -11.95 -5.45 8.20
CA ARG A 33 -12.20 -4.00 8.30
C ARG A 33 -12.44 -3.34 6.95
N LEU A 34 -11.74 -3.80 5.91
CA LEU A 34 -11.85 -3.26 4.55
C LEU A 34 -13.00 -3.89 3.74
N GLY A 35 -13.67 -4.92 4.25
CA GLY A 35 -14.71 -5.65 3.52
C GLY A 35 -14.19 -6.38 2.28
N VAL A 36 -12.95 -6.85 2.31
CA VAL A 36 -12.29 -7.59 1.20
C VAL A 36 -11.85 -8.97 1.65
N SER A 37 -11.44 -9.82 0.70
CA SER A 37 -10.86 -11.12 1.06
C SER A 37 -9.44 -10.98 1.64
N GLN A 38 -9.05 -11.86 2.57
CA GLN A 38 -7.66 -11.93 3.06
C GLN A 38 -6.67 -12.13 1.91
N ARG A 39 -7.04 -12.93 0.90
CA ARG A 39 -6.22 -13.12 -0.31
C ARG A 39 -5.95 -11.81 -1.05
N TYR A 40 -6.93 -10.92 -1.12
CA TYR A 40 -6.74 -9.60 -1.73
C TYR A 40 -5.68 -8.79 -0.98
N VAL A 41 -5.71 -8.79 0.35
CA VAL A 41 -4.68 -8.12 1.19
C VAL A 41 -3.31 -8.73 0.95
N VAL A 42 -3.19 -10.07 0.94
CA VAL A 42 -1.92 -10.76 0.64
C VAL A 42 -1.38 -10.36 -0.73
N GLU A 43 -2.23 -10.39 -1.76
CA GLU A 43 -1.82 -10.04 -3.13
C GLU A 43 -1.38 -8.58 -3.23
N LEU A 44 -2.07 -7.67 -2.53
CA LEU A 44 -1.70 -6.26 -2.48
C LEU A 44 -0.36 -6.04 -1.77
N GLU A 45 -0.15 -6.69 -0.62
CA GLU A 45 1.09 -6.62 0.16
C GLU A 45 2.29 -7.26 -0.55
N GLN A 46 2.07 -8.27 -1.39
CA GLN A 46 3.11 -8.86 -2.24
C GLN A 46 3.46 -8.00 -3.46
N GLY A 47 2.83 -6.82 -3.59
CA GLY A 47 3.01 -5.95 -4.75
C GLY A 47 2.49 -6.59 -6.05
N LYS A 48 1.53 -7.53 -5.96
CA LYS A 48 0.95 -8.16 -7.14
C LYS A 48 0.31 -7.06 -7.98
N GLN A 49 0.87 -6.85 -9.17
CA GLN A 49 0.41 -5.84 -10.10
C GLN A 49 -1.00 -6.19 -10.60
N THR A 50 -2.00 -5.52 -10.03
CA THR A 50 -3.30 -5.43 -10.70
C THR A 50 -3.17 -4.40 -11.82
N LYS A 51 -3.92 -4.59 -12.91
CA LYS A 51 -3.94 -3.63 -14.03
C LYS A 51 -4.30 -2.22 -13.59
N SER A 52 -5.07 -2.08 -12.52
CA SER A 52 -5.44 -0.79 -11.94
C SER A 52 -4.25 -0.08 -11.29
N ILE A 53 -3.46 -0.79 -10.46
CA ILE A 53 -2.27 -0.22 -9.82
C ILE A 53 -1.20 0.15 -10.86
N GLU A 54 -0.98 -0.71 -11.85
CA GLU A 54 -0.07 -0.40 -12.97
C GLU A 54 -0.46 0.90 -13.69
N ARG A 55 -1.75 1.06 -14.03
CA ARG A 55 -2.25 2.25 -14.72
C ARG A 55 -2.14 3.50 -13.86
N LEU A 56 -2.40 3.41 -12.56
CA LEU A 56 -2.25 4.54 -11.64
C LEU A 56 -0.79 5.00 -11.57
N LEU A 57 0.15 4.07 -11.35
CA LEU A 57 1.57 4.39 -11.28
C LEU A 57 2.10 4.94 -12.60
N ALA A 58 1.66 4.36 -13.73
CA ALA A 58 1.97 4.87 -15.06
C ALA A 58 1.42 6.28 -15.28
N PHE A 59 0.17 6.55 -14.89
CA PHE A 59 -0.44 7.87 -14.99
C PHE A 59 0.36 8.93 -14.22
N VAL A 60 0.68 8.65 -12.95
CA VAL A 60 1.47 9.56 -12.11
C VAL A 60 2.82 9.84 -12.76
N LYS A 61 3.52 8.80 -13.21
CA LYS A 61 4.83 8.93 -13.88
C LYS A 61 4.73 9.75 -15.17
N THR A 62 3.78 9.43 -16.04
CA THR A 62 3.63 10.06 -17.36
C THR A 62 3.21 11.53 -17.25
N THR A 63 2.49 11.89 -16.19
CA THR A 63 2.08 13.28 -15.92
C THR A 63 3.14 14.10 -15.19
N GLY A 64 4.29 13.50 -14.85
CA GLY A 64 5.37 14.18 -14.11
C GLY A 64 5.13 14.28 -12.60
N GLY A 65 4.14 13.57 -12.08
CA GLY A 65 3.86 13.50 -10.65
C GLY A 65 4.74 12.47 -9.92
N ALA A 66 4.68 12.51 -8.60
CA ALA A 66 5.27 11.52 -7.72
C ALA A 66 4.29 11.17 -6.60
N LEU A 67 4.22 9.90 -6.24
CA LEU A 67 3.38 9.39 -5.17
C LEU A 67 4.25 9.17 -3.93
N TYR A 68 3.81 9.69 -2.79
CA TYR A 68 4.47 9.53 -1.50
C TYR A 68 3.48 8.96 -0.50
N LEU A 69 3.98 8.11 0.38
CA LEU A 69 3.23 7.64 1.54
C LEU A 69 3.89 8.21 2.79
N GLU A 70 3.11 8.93 3.58
CA GLU A 70 3.51 9.37 4.91
C GLU A 70 3.30 8.21 5.87
N LEU A 71 4.36 7.82 6.55
CA LEU A 71 4.34 6.80 7.58
C LEU A 71 4.43 7.51 8.94
N GLY A 72 3.49 7.17 9.81
CA GLY A 72 3.29 7.78 11.12
C GLY A 72 2.05 8.67 11.16
N GLY A 73 1.08 8.29 12.00
CA GLY A 73 -0.15 9.04 12.27
C GLY A 73 -0.61 8.74 13.69
N ASP A 74 -0.34 9.72 14.55
CA ASP A 74 -0.73 9.95 15.94
C ASP A 74 -0.28 8.96 17.02
N ASP A 75 0.45 9.55 17.97
CA ASP A 75 0.78 9.05 19.30
C ASP A 75 -0.41 8.30 19.92
N ALA A 76 -0.16 7.06 20.35
CA ALA A 76 -0.95 6.41 21.40
C ALA A 76 -0.52 6.95 22.77
#